data_AF-A0A6P0S5Q6-F1
#
_entry.id   AF-A0A6P0S5Q6-F1
#
_cell.length_a   1.000
_cell.length_b   1.000
_cell.length_c   1.000
_cell.angle_alpha   90.00
_cell.angle_beta   90.00
_cell.angle_gamma   90.00
#
_symmetry.space_group_name_H-M   'P 1'
#
loop_
_entity.id
_entity.type
_entity.pdbx_description
1 polymer ?
#
loop_
_entity_poly.entity_id
_entity_poly.type
_entity_poly.pdbx_seq_one_letter_code
_entity_poly.pdbx_strand_id
1 'polypeptide(L)'
;MQGEGNCATVERLYKRLRYRVTEINDYYGKPRQTPYAIAEPASKYHLILLPGQATEQDIATLREDALNAEVKRNYQLAEQLCIRVLALSPADPKALESLRRIWIINGQIIQPELVQTPQESETKSPIITPSQPTPEPQTITPSPTKLKFPVQQPILTRRQLIQVAGFGSLGLVGAVIANQVGKRNSSSPEDTTSPIESPSPPIESPSPLIDKEVNLQPFNFEVVTVDSQGREINREPSQANFFAQDLGNSVMLDMVAIPGGKFMIGSPDSEKGRENDEGKQREVTVPPFFMGKYSVTQAQWKAVAALPKVNRDLKSDPSLFKGENMPVERVSWYDAVEFCARLSKKTGRTYRLPSEAEWEYACRAGTTTPFHFGETITCQLANYK
;
A
#
# COMPACT_ATOMS: atom_id res chain seq x y z
N MET A 1 -16.51 0.47 -20.89
CA MET A 1 -17.41 1.63 -21.09
C MET A 1 -17.53 1.88 -22.59
N GLN A 2 -18.73 2.14 -23.11
CA GLN A 2 -18.96 2.46 -24.53
C GLN A 2 -19.89 3.68 -24.60
N GLY A 3 -19.68 4.52 -25.61
CA GLY A 3 -20.26 5.86 -25.73
C GLY A 3 -19.18 6.92 -25.89
N GLU A 4 -19.52 8.01 -26.58
CA GLU A 4 -18.58 9.08 -26.91
C GLU A 4 -18.10 9.80 -25.65
N GLY A 5 -16.78 9.92 -25.49
CA GLY A 5 -16.18 10.67 -24.37
C GLY A 5 -15.84 9.87 -23.11
N ASN A 6 -15.52 8.56 -23.22
CA ASN A 6 -14.83 7.78 -22.17
C ASN A 6 -13.81 8.66 -21.42
N CYS A 7 -13.95 8.77 -20.10
CA CYS A 7 -13.43 9.93 -19.38
C CYS A 7 -11.92 9.82 -19.11
N ALA A 8 -11.13 10.60 -19.84
CA ALA A 8 -9.70 10.72 -19.59
C ALA A 8 -9.42 11.26 -18.18
N THR A 9 -10.03 12.38 -17.78
CA THR A 9 -9.79 13.04 -16.48
C THR A 9 -10.92 12.85 -15.47
N VAL A 10 -10.58 12.99 -14.18
CA VAL A 10 -11.56 13.09 -13.07
C VAL A 10 -12.53 14.25 -13.30
N GLU A 11 -12.06 15.40 -13.79
CA GLU A 11 -12.91 16.55 -14.11
C GLU A 11 -13.92 16.26 -15.25
N ARG A 12 -13.50 15.54 -16.30
CA ARG A 12 -14.40 15.06 -17.37
C ARG A 12 -15.41 14.03 -16.86
N LEU A 13 -15.01 13.12 -15.96
CA LEU A 13 -15.91 12.17 -15.32
C LEU A 13 -16.97 12.89 -14.47
N TYR A 14 -16.56 13.87 -13.66
CA TYR A 14 -17.47 14.70 -12.87
C TYR A 14 -18.46 15.47 -13.76
N LYS A 15 -17.99 16.12 -14.84
CA LYS A 15 -18.85 16.77 -15.84
C LYS A 15 -19.85 15.78 -16.46
N ARG A 16 -19.39 14.59 -16.90
CA ARG A 16 -20.26 13.55 -17.49
C ARG A 16 -21.33 13.06 -16.51
N LEU A 17 -20.98 12.79 -15.25
CA LEU A 17 -21.91 12.37 -14.21
C LEU A 17 -22.94 13.46 -13.89
N ARG A 18 -22.52 14.73 -13.79
CA ARG A 18 -23.42 15.87 -13.50
C ARG A 18 -24.61 15.97 -14.46
N TYR A 19 -24.38 15.76 -15.76
CA TYR A 19 -25.46 15.73 -16.75
C TYR A 19 -26.18 14.37 -16.75
N ARG A 20 -25.43 13.26 -16.82
CA ARG A 20 -26.02 11.91 -17.01
C ARG A 20 -26.88 11.44 -15.83
N VAL A 21 -26.57 11.87 -14.60
CA VAL A 21 -27.43 11.59 -13.43
C VAL A 21 -28.75 12.37 -13.49
N THR A 22 -28.77 13.54 -14.13
CA THR A 22 -30.04 14.26 -14.37
C THR A 22 -30.88 13.50 -15.39
N GLU A 23 -30.31 13.20 -16.58
CA GLU A 23 -30.97 12.43 -17.65
C GLU A 23 -31.55 11.09 -17.18
N ILE A 24 -30.83 10.35 -16.33
CA ILE A 24 -31.25 9.07 -15.78
C ILE A 24 -32.39 9.23 -14.77
N ASN A 25 -32.35 10.26 -13.92
CA ASN A 25 -33.43 10.51 -12.97
C ASN A 25 -34.72 10.92 -13.69
N ASP A 26 -34.61 11.77 -14.72
CA ASP A 26 -35.76 12.18 -15.54
C ASP A 26 -36.38 10.96 -16.27
N TYR A 27 -35.54 10.10 -16.88
CA TYR A 27 -36.00 8.89 -17.60
C TYR A 27 -36.70 7.86 -16.68
N TYR A 28 -36.24 7.69 -15.44
CA TYR A 28 -36.82 6.73 -14.47
C TYR A 28 -37.80 7.36 -13.46
N GLY A 29 -38.26 8.60 -13.70
CA GLY A 29 -39.25 9.28 -12.85
C GLY A 29 -38.78 9.47 -11.40
N LYS A 30 -37.50 9.73 -11.20
CA LYS A 30 -36.87 9.91 -9.88
C LYS A 30 -36.74 11.39 -9.52
N PRO A 31 -36.80 11.75 -8.22
CA PRO A 31 -36.55 13.12 -7.81
C PRO A 31 -35.12 13.55 -8.19
N ARG A 32 -34.96 14.80 -8.62
CA ARG A 32 -33.71 15.34 -9.13
C ARG A 32 -32.57 15.25 -8.10
N GLN A 33 -31.60 14.38 -8.35
CA GLN A 33 -30.39 14.27 -7.53
C GLN A 33 -29.29 15.19 -8.07
N THR A 34 -28.58 15.88 -7.17
CA THR A 34 -27.36 16.63 -7.50
C THR A 34 -26.15 15.78 -7.13
N PRO A 35 -25.43 15.16 -8.07
CA PRO A 35 -24.26 14.34 -7.75
C PRO A 35 -23.11 15.23 -7.22
N TYR A 36 -22.68 14.94 -6.00
CA TYR A 36 -21.58 15.64 -5.34
C TYR A 36 -20.33 14.75 -5.34
N ALA A 37 -19.28 15.18 -6.03
CA ALA A 37 -18.02 14.45 -6.14
C ALA A 37 -16.86 15.41 -5.81
N ILE A 38 -16.31 15.27 -4.61
CA ILE A 38 -15.02 15.89 -4.26
C ILE A 38 -13.89 14.93 -4.64
N ALA A 39 -12.88 15.44 -5.33
CA ALA A 39 -11.61 14.75 -5.50
C ALA A 39 -10.62 15.28 -4.44
N GLU A 40 -10.42 14.56 -3.33
CA GLU A 40 -9.58 15.02 -2.22
C GLU A 40 -8.20 14.35 -2.17
N PRO A 41 -7.09 15.10 -2.07
CA PRO A 41 -6.99 16.57 -2.18
C PRO A 41 -7.29 17.05 -3.62
N ALA A 42 -7.66 18.34 -3.76
CA ALA A 42 -8.14 18.93 -5.02
C ALA A 42 -7.19 18.76 -6.23
N SER A 43 -5.90 18.48 -6.01
CA SER A 43 -4.94 18.08 -7.05
C SER A 43 -5.28 16.76 -7.77
N LYS A 44 -6.30 16.03 -7.30
CA LYS A 44 -6.88 14.85 -7.95
C LYS A 44 -7.86 15.18 -9.08
N TYR A 45 -8.45 16.39 -9.17
CA TYR A 45 -9.37 16.73 -10.28
C TYR A 45 -8.71 16.63 -11.67
N HIS A 46 -7.40 16.92 -11.73
CA HIS A 46 -6.59 16.90 -12.94
C HIS A 46 -5.95 15.52 -13.20
N LEU A 47 -6.25 14.48 -12.40
CA LEU A 47 -5.75 13.13 -12.67
C LEU A 47 -6.38 12.58 -13.95
N ILE A 48 -5.53 12.02 -14.82
CA ILE A 48 -5.95 11.12 -15.88
C ILE A 48 -6.23 9.75 -15.28
N LEU A 49 -7.49 9.30 -15.38
CA LEU A 49 -7.99 8.00 -14.93
C LEU A 49 -7.66 6.88 -15.92
N LEU A 50 -7.53 7.20 -17.21
CA LEU A 50 -7.30 6.25 -18.29
C LEU A 50 -6.19 6.76 -19.23
N PRO A 51 -4.90 6.48 -18.96
CA PRO A 51 -3.78 6.99 -19.75
C PRO A 51 -3.89 6.71 -21.26
N GLY A 52 -4.27 5.48 -21.64
CA GLY A 52 -4.53 5.10 -23.03
C GLY A 52 -5.82 5.68 -23.66
N GLN A 53 -6.49 6.61 -22.99
CA GLN A 53 -7.63 7.39 -23.49
C GLN A 53 -7.42 8.91 -23.32
N ALA A 54 -6.21 9.33 -22.91
CA ALA A 54 -5.84 10.74 -22.82
C ALA A 54 -5.78 11.38 -24.21
N THR A 55 -6.29 12.61 -24.31
CA THR A 55 -6.08 13.48 -25.48
C THR A 55 -4.99 14.50 -25.17
N GLU A 56 -4.35 15.07 -26.20
CA GLU A 56 -3.41 16.18 -26.02
C GLU A 56 -4.02 17.39 -25.30
N GLN A 57 -5.35 17.57 -25.32
CA GLN A 57 -6.02 18.61 -24.56
C GLN A 57 -6.05 18.30 -23.05
N ASP A 58 -6.23 17.04 -22.64
CA ASP A 58 -6.12 16.64 -21.23
C ASP A 58 -4.67 16.81 -20.72
N ILE A 59 -3.68 16.52 -21.57
CA ILE A 59 -2.26 16.74 -21.27
C ILE A 59 -1.96 18.25 -21.23
N ALA A 60 -2.54 19.06 -22.12
CA ALA A 60 -2.38 20.51 -22.13
C ALA A 60 -2.90 21.18 -20.86
N THR A 61 -4.07 20.79 -20.36
CA THR A 61 -4.58 21.25 -19.05
C THR A 61 -3.61 20.90 -17.93
N LEU A 62 -3.09 19.66 -17.90
CA LEU A 62 -2.07 19.25 -16.92
C LEU A 62 -0.77 20.07 -16.98
N ARG A 63 -0.30 20.45 -18.19
CA ARG A 63 0.86 21.35 -18.37
C ARG A 63 0.57 22.75 -17.80
N GLU A 64 -0.62 23.28 -18.06
CA GLU A 64 -1.04 24.61 -17.59
C GLU A 64 -1.20 24.65 -16.07
N ASP A 65 -1.83 23.63 -15.47
CA ASP A 65 -1.96 23.50 -14.02
C ASP A 65 -0.60 23.32 -13.33
N ALA A 66 0.34 22.58 -13.93
CA ALA A 66 1.70 22.45 -13.42
C ALA A 66 2.43 23.81 -13.38
N LEU A 67 2.36 24.57 -14.47
CA LEU A 67 2.93 25.92 -14.56
C LEU A 67 2.25 26.90 -13.58
N ASN A 68 0.92 26.84 -13.46
CA ASN A 68 0.16 27.64 -12.50
C ASN A 68 0.50 27.29 -11.04
N ALA A 69 0.79 26.03 -10.73
CA ALA A 69 1.26 25.61 -9.42
C ALA A 69 2.70 26.09 -9.14
N GLU A 70 3.57 26.05 -10.14
CA GLU A 70 4.96 26.56 -10.07
C GLU A 70 4.98 28.08 -9.81
N VAL A 71 4.19 28.86 -10.56
CA VAL A 71 4.02 30.31 -10.37
C VAL A 71 3.47 30.64 -8.97
N LYS A 72 2.54 29.83 -8.46
CA LYS A 72 2.00 29.93 -7.08
C LYS A 72 2.97 29.40 -6.01
N ARG A 73 4.20 29.01 -6.37
CA ARG A 73 5.23 28.42 -5.50
C ARG A 73 4.80 27.13 -4.77
N ASN A 74 3.76 26.45 -5.28
CA ASN A 74 3.33 25.14 -4.77
C ASN A 74 4.12 24.04 -5.49
N TYR A 75 5.42 23.97 -5.19
CA TYR A 75 6.37 23.12 -5.91
C TYR A 75 6.04 21.62 -5.79
N GLN A 76 5.49 21.17 -4.65
CA GLN A 76 5.02 19.79 -4.46
C GLN A 76 3.86 19.43 -5.39
N LEU A 77 2.94 20.39 -5.65
CA LEU A 77 1.86 20.20 -6.61
C LEU A 77 2.39 20.22 -8.05
N ALA A 78 3.26 21.18 -8.37
CA ALA A 78 3.86 21.32 -9.70
C ALA A 78 4.65 20.06 -10.09
N GLU A 79 5.48 19.52 -9.19
CA GLU A 79 6.22 18.26 -9.39
C GLU A 79 5.28 17.09 -9.69
N GLN A 80 4.22 16.90 -8.88
CA GLN A 80 3.25 15.83 -9.10
C GLN A 80 2.52 15.96 -10.44
N LEU A 81 2.26 17.18 -10.92
CA LEU A 81 1.61 17.41 -12.21
C LEU A 81 2.59 17.18 -13.37
N CYS A 82 3.83 17.66 -13.29
CA CYS A 82 4.86 17.41 -14.30
C CYS A 82 5.19 15.91 -14.44
N ILE A 83 5.31 15.16 -13.34
CA ILE A 83 5.53 13.70 -13.38
C ILE A 83 4.36 12.99 -14.09
N ARG A 84 3.11 13.45 -13.90
CA ARG A 84 1.94 12.93 -14.63
C ARG A 84 1.99 13.26 -16.11
N VAL A 85 2.40 14.48 -16.49
CA VAL A 85 2.62 14.84 -17.91
C VAL A 85 3.66 13.91 -18.53
N LEU A 86 4.79 13.63 -17.86
CA LEU A 86 5.81 12.72 -18.38
C LEU A 86 5.39 11.25 -18.42
N ALA A 87 4.49 10.81 -17.53
CA ALA A 87 3.88 9.48 -17.63
C ALA A 87 2.95 9.31 -18.85
N LEU A 88 2.54 10.41 -19.49
CA LEU A 88 1.65 10.45 -20.66
C LEU A 88 2.40 10.81 -21.94
N SER A 89 3.39 11.71 -21.84
CA SER A 89 4.29 12.16 -22.90
C SER A 89 5.73 12.23 -22.36
N PRO A 90 6.48 11.11 -22.40
CA PRO A 90 7.80 11.00 -21.75
C PRO A 90 8.88 11.97 -22.24
N ALA A 91 8.66 12.63 -23.38
CA ALA A 91 9.56 13.61 -23.97
C ALA A 91 9.04 15.06 -23.87
N ASP A 92 8.03 15.34 -23.04
CA ASP A 92 7.48 16.70 -22.93
C ASP A 92 8.52 17.70 -22.40
N PRO A 93 8.96 18.69 -23.21
CA PRO A 93 10.07 19.56 -22.83
C PRO A 93 9.68 20.57 -21.75
N LYS A 94 8.39 20.91 -21.63
CA LYS A 94 7.91 21.87 -20.63
C LYS A 94 7.85 21.22 -19.25
N ALA A 95 7.37 19.98 -19.17
CA ALA A 95 7.34 19.23 -17.92
C ALA A 95 8.75 18.84 -17.43
N LEU A 96 9.66 18.45 -18.33
CA LEU A 96 11.07 18.21 -18.00
C LEU A 96 11.75 19.45 -17.42
N GLU A 97 11.57 20.62 -18.06
CA GLU A 97 12.25 21.85 -17.65
C GLU A 97 11.63 22.46 -16.37
N SER A 98 10.31 22.35 -16.16
CA SER A 98 9.70 22.66 -14.86
C SER A 98 10.21 21.75 -13.73
N LEU A 99 10.38 20.45 -13.95
CA LEU A 99 10.96 19.55 -12.93
C LEU A 99 12.41 19.92 -12.60
N ARG A 100 13.23 20.24 -13.60
CA ARG A 100 14.60 20.72 -13.39
C ARG A 100 14.63 21.97 -12.49
N ARG A 101 13.79 22.97 -12.76
CA ARG A 101 13.68 24.16 -11.90
C ARG A 101 13.22 23.83 -10.48
N ILE A 102 12.22 22.95 -10.33
CA ILE A 102 11.70 22.52 -9.03
C ILE A 102 12.76 21.76 -8.21
N TRP A 103 13.51 20.84 -8.82
CA TRP A 103 14.57 20.10 -8.14
C TRP A 103 15.73 21.01 -7.72
N ILE A 104 16.12 21.99 -8.55
CA ILE A 104 17.09 23.03 -8.18
C ILE A 104 16.59 23.83 -6.97
N ILE A 105 15.33 24.29 -6.97
CA ILE A 105 14.72 25.04 -5.86
C ILE A 105 14.66 24.20 -4.58
N ASN A 106 14.38 22.90 -4.69
CA ASN A 106 14.31 21.95 -3.58
C ASN A 106 15.69 21.40 -3.14
N GLY A 107 16.81 21.88 -3.72
CA GLY A 107 18.16 21.45 -3.38
C GLY A 107 18.54 20.04 -3.85
N GLN A 108 17.74 19.42 -4.73
CA GLN A 108 18.00 18.12 -5.33
C GLN A 108 18.81 18.27 -6.62
N ILE A 109 20.14 18.26 -6.50
CA ILE A 109 21.02 18.23 -7.66
C ILE A 109 21.12 16.79 -8.18
N ILE A 110 20.57 16.56 -9.38
CA ILE A 110 20.92 15.42 -10.23
C ILE A 110 21.39 16.00 -11.57
N GLN A 111 22.66 15.80 -11.89
CA GLN A 111 23.15 15.91 -13.27
C GLN A 111 23.45 14.50 -13.79
N PRO A 112 23.15 14.19 -15.07
CA PRO A 112 23.57 12.94 -15.68
C PRO A 112 25.10 12.95 -15.90
N GLU A 113 25.75 11.85 -15.50
CA GLU A 113 27.20 11.70 -15.62
C GLU A 113 27.63 11.44 -17.08
N LEU A 114 28.47 12.32 -17.63
CA LEU A 114 29.07 12.16 -18.96
C LEU A 114 30.54 12.64 -18.94
N VAL A 115 31.45 11.67 -18.97
CA VAL A 115 32.87 11.67 -19.45
C VAL A 115 33.68 12.98 -19.33
N GLN A 116 34.75 12.96 -18.52
CA GLN A 116 35.72 14.05 -18.37
C GLN A 116 36.74 14.16 -19.52
N THR A 117 37.14 15.39 -19.88
CA THR A 117 38.54 15.85 -20.09
C THR A 117 38.56 17.40 -20.18
N PRO A 118 39.71 18.13 -20.01
CA PRO A 118 39.79 19.01 -18.84
C PRO A 118 40.22 20.49 -19.11
N GLN A 119 40.29 21.26 -18.01
CA GLN A 119 40.90 22.60 -17.83
C GLN A 119 40.17 23.80 -18.47
N GLU A 120 39.66 24.73 -17.63
CA GLU A 120 40.32 26.02 -17.40
C GLU A 120 39.81 26.67 -16.08
N SER A 121 40.33 27.86 -15.74
CA SER A 121 40.15 28.60 -14.47
C SER A 121 38.92 29.54 -14.47
N GLU A 122 38.39 30.14 -13.37
CA GLU A 122 39.05 31.05 -12.40
C GLU A 122 38.26 31.33 -11.09
N THR A 123 38.98 31.43 -9.96
CA THR A 123 39.08 32.59 -9.03
C THR A 123 37.87 33.17 -8.21
N LYS A 124 37.93 32.98 -6.87
CA LYS A 124 37.49 33.84 -5.70
C LYS A 124 36.00 34.07 -5.29
N SER A 125 35.61 33.38 -4.20
CA SER A 125 35.20 33.85 -2.83
C SER A 125 34.90 35.34 -2.51
N PRO A 126 34.35 35.67 -1.31
CA PRO A 126 33.12 35.25 -0.59
C PRO A 126 32.33 36.50 -0.03
N ILE A 127 31.40 36.38 0.98
CA ILE A 127 31.22 37.27 2.19
C ILE A 127 29.84 37.20 2.95
N ILE A 128 29.90 36.85 4.26
CA ILE A 128 29.16 37.34 5.47
C ILE A 128 27.61 37.18 5.67
N THR A 129 27.26 36.39 6.70
CA THR A 129 26.07 36.40 7.61
C THR A 129 26.29 37.35 8.82
N PRO A 130 25.32 37.76 9.68
CA PRO A 130 24.20 36.98 10.29
C PRO A 130 22.82 37.72 10.12
N SER A 131 21.75 37.73 10.95
CA SER A 131 21.49 37.45 12.39
C SER A 131 20.02 37.10 12.72
N GLN A 132 19.80 36.64 13.96
CA GLN A 132 18.50 36.45 14.67
C GLN A 132 18.26 37.63 15.67
N PRO A 133 17.12 37.78 16.40
CA PRO A 133 16.58 36.79 17.37
C PRO A 133 15.03 36.66 17.47
N THR A 134 14.58 35.70 18.28
CA THR A 134 13.19 35.43 18.70
C THR A 134 12.83 36.21 20.00
N PRO A 135 11.55 36.25 20.45
CA PRO A 135 11.15 35.29 21.50
C PRO A 135 9.69 34.74 21.41
N GLU A 136 9.40 33.77 22.27
CA GLU A 136 8.15 32.99 22.48
C GLU A 136 7.59 33.29 23.90
N PRO A 137 6.65 32.53 24.53
CA PRO A 137 5.48 31.77 24.07
C PRO A 137 4.20 32.08 24.91
N GLN A 138 3.04 31.44 24.64
CA GLN A 138 1.99 31.15 25.66
C GLN A 138 1.28 29.80 25.41
N THR A 139 0.63 29.24 26.43
CA THR A 139 0.17 27.83 26.49
C THR A 139 -1.20 27.69 27.15
N ILE A 140 -2.10 26.86 26.60
CA ILE A 140 -3.35 26.40 27.28
C ILE A 140 -3.61 24.91 26.95
N THR A 141 -4.02 24.13 27.94
CA THR A 141 -4.34 22.69 27.85
C THR A 141 -5.85 22.45 28.05
N PRO A 142 -6.51 21.55 27.29
CA PRO A 142 -7.96 21.31 27.41
C PRO A 142 -8.34 20.30 28.52
N SER A 143 -9.63 20.26 28.86
CA SER A 143 -10.25 19.23 29.72
C SER A 143 -11.50 18.62 29.04
N PRO A 144 -11.82 17.32 29.24
CA PRO A 144 -12.84 16.63 28.46
C PRO A 144 -14.20 16.48 29.18
N THR A 145 -15.30 16.53 28.42
CA THR A 145 -16.64 16.12 28.86
C THR A 145 -17.13 14.94 28.03
N LYS A 146 -17.61 13.88 28.68
CA LYS A 146 -18.20 12.70 28.01
C LYS A 146 -19.72 12.88 27.86
N LEU A 147 -20.26 12.50 26.70
CA LEU A 147 -21.68 12.22 26.51
C LEU A 147 -21.85 10.84 25.84
N LYS A 148 -22.87 10.09 26.26
CA LYS A 148 -23.28 8.79 25.69
C LYS A 148 -24.72 8.90 25.21
N PHE A 149 -25.02 8.38 24.03
CA PHE A 149 -26.37 8.11 23.54
C PHE A 149 -26.39 6.76 22.75
N PRO A 150 -27.56 6.12 22.55
CA PRO A 150 -27.65 4.67 22.40
C PRO A 150 -27.37 4.13 20.99
N VAL A 151 -27.21 2.81 20.91
CA VAL A 151 -26.78 2.08 19.71
C VAL A 151 -27.97 1.51 18.93
N GLN A 152 -27.96 1.76 17.61
CA GLN A 152 -28.48 0.84 16.61
C GLN A 152 -27.33 0.56 15.63
N GLN A 153 -26.95 -0.71 15.44
CA GLN A 153 -25.79 -1.04 14.61
C GLN A 153 -26.18 -1.07 13.11
N PRO A 154 -25.47 -0.34 12.23
CA PRO A 154 -25.58 -0.53 10.80
C PRO A 154 -24.91 -1.85 10.39
N ILE A 155 -25.31 -2.38 9.23
CA ILE A 155 -24.70 -3.60 8.69
C ILE A 155 -23.40 -3.20 8.00
N LEU A 156 -22.27 -3.54 8.63
CA LEU A 156 -20.93 -3.19 8.16
C LEU A 156 -20.61 -3.81 6.79
N THR A 157 -19.81 -3.11 6.00
CA THR A 157 -19.29 -3.64 4.72
C THR A 157 -17.81 -4.02 4.80
N ARG A 158 -17.38 -4.92 3.91
CA ARG A 158 -15.99 -5.38 3.81
C ARG A 158 -15.01 -4.21 3.67
N ARG A 159 -15.32 -3.23 2.82
CA ARG A 159 -14.48 -2.04 2.63
C ARG A 159 -14.53 -1.04 3.79
N GLN A 160 -15.63 -0.95 4.54
CA GLN A 160 -15.64 -0.18 5.79
C GLN A 160 -14.62 -0.75 6.77
N LEU A 161 -14.42 -2.07 6.81
CA LEU A 161 -13.36 -2.69 7.61
C LEU A 161 -11.96 -2.40 7.04
N ILE A 162 -11.77 -2.36 5.72
CA ILE A 162 -10.51 -1.89 5.09
C ILE A 162 -10.18 -0.43 5.46
N GLN A 163 -11.18 0.44 5.63
CA GLN A 163 -11.00 1.85 5.98
C GLN A 163 -10.91 2.12 7.49
N VAL A 164 -11.57 1.32 8.34
CA VAL A 164 -11.64 1.50 9.80
C VAL A 164 -10.62 0.65 10.55
N ALA A 165 -10.30 -0.56 10.08
CA ALA A 165 -9.26 -1.41 10.68
C ALA A 165 -7.84 -1.10 10.16
N GLY A 166 -7.68 -0.05 9.35
CA GLY A 166 -6.38 0.61 9.23
C GLY A 166 -5.90 1.01 10.62
N PHE A 167 -4.86 0.33 11.11
CA PHE A 167 -4.30 0.48 12.46
C PHE A 167 -5.17 -0.14 13.60
N GLY A 168 -6.08 -1.06 13.27
CA GLY A 168 -7.13 -1.62 14.15
C GLY A 168 -6.87 -2.99 14.83
N SER A 169 -5.61 -3.31 15.15
CA SER A 169 -5.23 -4.30 16.20
C SER A 169 -5.90 -5.70 16.20
N LEU A 170 -5.85 -6.45 15.10
CA LEU A 170 -5.56 -7.89 15.18
C LEU A 170 -4.30 -8.20 14.36
N GLY A 171 -3.62 -9.28 14.73
CA GLY A 171 -2.50 -9.79 13.95
C GLY A 171 -2.97 -10.56 12.72
N LEU A 172 -2.05 -10.72 11.76
CA LEU A 172 -2.16 -11.70 10.66
C LEU A 172 -1.98 -13.11 11.23
N VAL A 173 -3.04 -13.58 11.87
CA VAL A 173 -3.17 -14.83 12.61
C VAL A 173 -4.27 -15.63 11.93
N GLY A 174 -3.94 -16.07 10.71
CA GLY A 174 -4.90 -16.58 9.72
C GLY A 174 -4.26 -16.60 8.34
N ALA A 175 -3.25 -17.45 8.12
CA ALA A 175 -2.53 -17.54 6.86
C ALA A 175 -1.91 -18.94 6.60
N VAL A 176 -2.56 -20.00 7.07
CA VAL A 176 -2.13 -21.40 6.84
C VAL A 176 -3.34 -22.27 6.52
N ILE A 177 -3.44 -22.73 5.27
CA ILE A 177 -4.26 -23.90 4.91
C ILE A 177 -3.35 -25.12 4.82
N ALA A 178 -3.72 -26.18 5.52
CA ALA A 178 -3.03 -27.46 5.45
C ALA A 178 -3.26 -28.14 4.09
N ASN A 179 -2.19 -28.45 3.36
CA ASN A 179 -2.26 -29.17 2.09
C ASN A 179 -1.78 -30.61 2.24
N GLN A 180 -2.57 -31.44 2.94
CA GLN A 180 -2.32 -32.88 3.09
C GLN A 180 -3.23 -33.70 2.17
N VAL A 181 -2.83 -33.86 0.91
CA VAL A 181 -3.46 -34.83 -0.01
C VAL A 181 -3.07 -36.24 0.42
N GLY A 182 -4.02 -36.99 0.97
CA GLY A 182 -3.79 -38.36 1.44
C GLY A 182 -3.47 -39.33 0.31
N LYS A 183 -2.29 -39.97 0.38
CA LYS A 183 -1.95 -41.10 -0.50
C LYS A 183 -2.86 -42.29 -0.17
N ARG A 184 -3.60 -42.79 -1.17
CA ARG A 184 -4.20 -44.14 -1.15
C ARG A 184 -3.34 -45.08 -1.98
N ASN A 185 -3.12 -46.29 -1.48
CA ASN A 185 -2.28 -47.30 -2.11
C ASN A 185 -3.10 -48.15 -3.10
N SER A 186 -2.49 -48.57 -4.20
CA SER A 186 -2.90 -49.72 -5.01
C SER A 186 -1.69 -50.33 -5.73
N SER A 187 -1.51 -51.64 -5.59
CA SER A 187 -0.48 -52.49 -6.23
C SER A 187 -0.59 -52.49 -7.77
N SER A 188 0.50 -52.41 -8.56
CA SER A 188 1.50 -53.46 -8.92
C SER A 188 0.96 -54.54 -9.89
N PRO A 189 1.79 -55.25 -10.70
CA PRO A 189 3.26 -55.21 -10.83
C PRO A 189 3.80 -55.12 -12.29
N GLU A 190 5.14 -55.17 -12.44
CA GLU A 190 5.96 -55.58 -13.63
C GLU A 190 5.82 -54.74 -14.94
N ASP A 191 6.83 -54.62 -15.83
CA ASP A 191 7.89 -55.58 -16.21
C ASP A 191 9.29 -54.91 -16.45
N THR A 192 10.19 -55.58 -17.19
CA THR A 192 11.65 -55.57 -17.02
C THR A 192 12.43 -55.01 -18.23
N THR A 193 13.48 -54.18 -18.00
CA THR A 193 14.82 -54.24 -18.67
C THR A 193 15.73 -53.04 -18.33
N SER A 194 17.05 -53.20 -18.58
CA SER A 194 18.14 -52.22 -18.47
C SER A 194 19.41 -52.82 -19.10
N PRO A 195 20.52 -52.09 -19.35
CA PRO A 195 20.76 -50.63 -19.47
C PRO A 195 21.37 -50.27 -20.87
N ILE A 196 21.89 -49.05 -21.08
CA ILE A 196 23.21 -48.77 -21.72
C ILE A 196 23.57 -47.26 -21.79
N GLU A 197 24.86 -46.97 -21.55
CA GLU A 197 25.65 -45.75 -21.84
C GLU A 197 25.35 -44.38 -21.20
N SER A 198 26.34 -43.48 -21.34
CA SER A 198 26.73 -42.45 -20.36
C SER A 198 26.98 -41.07 -21.04
N PRO A 199 27.67 -40.05 -20.46
CA PRO A 199 27.05 -38.73 -20.32
C PRO A 199 27.68 -37.59 -21.12
N SER A 200 27.00 -36.44 -21.18
CA SER A 200 27.60 -35.13 -21.48
C SER A 200 26.82 -34.00 -20.78
N PRO A 201 27.48 -32.91 -20.33
CA PRO A 201 26.89 -31.97 -19.37
C PRO A 201 26.24 -30.74 -20.01
N PRO A 202 25.15 -30.21 -19.44
CA PRO A 202 24.68 -28.86 -19.67
C PRO A 202 24.95 -27.93 -18.48
N ILE A 203 26.00 -27.10 -18.62
CA ILE A 203 26.10 -25.70 -18.16
C ILE A 203 25.58 -25.39 -16.74
N GLU A 204 26.50 -25.13 -15.81
CA GLU A 204 26.17 -24.48 -14.53
C GLU A 204 25.58 -23.09 -14.78
N SER A 205 24.32 -22.89 -14.42
CA SER A 205 23.76 -21.55 -14.24
C SER A 205 24.33 -20.96 -12.95
N PRO A 206 24.79 -19.69 -12.92
CA PRO A 206 25.40 -19.12 -11.73
C PRO A 206 24.36 -18.96 -10.61
N SER A 207 24.49 -19.78 -9.57
CA SER A 207 23.66 -19.71 -8.37
C SER A 207 23.78 -18.34 -7.69
N PRO A 208 22.68 -17.67 -7.32
CA PRO A 208 22.73 -16.41 -6.58
C PRO A 208 23.38 -16.62 -5.21
N LEU A 209 24.27 -15.69 -4.83
CA LEU A 209 25.12 -15.85 -3.66
C LEU A 209 24.37 -15.63 -2.34
N ILE A 210 24.35 -16.69 -1.52
CA ILE A 210 24.23 -16.67 -0.05
C ILE A 210 22.92 -16.05 0.46
N ASP A 211 21.84 -16.85 0.43
CA ASP A 211 20.75 -16.67 1.39
C ASP A 211 21.27 -16.95 2.81
N LYS A 212 21.13 -15.97 3.72
CA LYS A 212 21.34 -16.19 5.15
C LYS A 212 20.13 -16.93 5.70
N GLU A 213 20.25 -18.27 5.72
CA GLU A 213 19.24 -19.24 6.15
C GLU A 213 18.39 -18.69 7.30
N VAL A 214 17.11 -18.48 7.00
CA VAL A 214 16.18 -17.80 7.91
C VAL A 214 15.71 -18.83 8.93
N ASN A 215 16.28 -18.77 10.14
CA ASN A 215 15.84 -19.62 11.25
C ASN A 215 14.36 -19.33 11.57
N LEU A 216 13.49 -20.24 11.14
CA LEU A 216 12.05 -20.20 11.38
C LEU A 216 11.71 -20.87 12.71
N GLN A 217 10.86 -20.20 13.48
CA GLN A 217 10.32 -20.69 14.74
C GLN A 217 8.80 -20.90 14.59
N PRO A 218 8.22 -21.99 15.11
CA PRO A 218 6.78 -22.18 15.10
C PRO A 218 6.10 -21.30 16.16
N PHE A 219 4.88 -20.83 15.89
CA PHE A 219 3.98 -20.30 16.90
C PHE A 219 2.57 -20.85 16.70
N ASN A 220 1.92 -21.16 17.83
CA ASN A 220 0.54 -21.64 17.85
C ASN A 220 -0.43 -20.47 18.03
N PHE A 221 -1.65 -20.63 17.54
CA PHE A 221 -2.77 -19.69 17.69
C PHE A 221 -4.11 -20.42 17.56
N GLU A 222 -5.21 -19.70 17.74
CA GLU A 222 -6.57 -20.21 17.52
C GLU A 222 -7.23 -19.43 16.38
N VAL A 223 -7.89 -20.15 15.46
CA VAL A 223 -8.80 -19.56 14.46
C VAL A 223 -10.22 -19.72 14.98
N VAL A 224 -10.98 -18.62 14.98
CA VAL A 224 -12.39 -18.60 15.40
C VAL A 224 -13.27 -18.43 14.16
N THR A 225 -14.37 -19.18 14.08
CA THR A 225 -15.40 -18.99 13.05
C THR A 225 -16.72 -18.62 13.70
N VAL A 226 -17.42 -17.63 13.13
CA VAL A 226 -18.75 -17.18 13.57
C VAL A 226 -19.83 -17.40 12.51
N ASP A 227 -21.06 -17.63 12.98
CA ASP A 227 -22.25 -17.59 12.12
C ASP A 227 -22.63 -16.16 11.71
N SER A 228 -23.64 -16.02 10.86
CA SER A 228 -24.15 -14.72 10.40
C SER A 228 -24.72 -13.81 11.51
N GLN A 229 -24.89 -14.32 12.73
CA GLN A 229 -25.33 -13.59 13.92
C GLN A 229 -24.15 -13.22 14.85
N GLY A 230 -22.92 -13.57 14.47
CA GLY A 230 -21.70 -13.30 15.25
C GLY A 230 -21.47 -14.27 16.40
N ARG A 231 -22.17 -15.42 16.43
CA ARG A 231 -22.00 -16.45 17.45
C ARG A 231 -20.88 -17.41 17.02
N GLU A 232 -19.99 -17.74 17.93
CA GLU A 232 -18.92 -18.71 17.70
C GLU A 232 -19.49 -20.10 17.37
N ILE A 233 -19.06 -20.67 16.24
CA ILE A 233 -19.46 -22.01 15.75
C ILE A 233 -18.27 -22.97 15.60
N ASN A 234 -17.04 -22.45 15.53
CA ASN A 234 -15.81 -23.24 15.55
C ASN A 234 -14.68 -22.45 16.21
N ARG A 235 -13.78 -23.17 16.87
CA ARG A 235 -12.51 -22.67 17.39
C ARG A 235 -11.47 -23.78 17.24
N GLU A 236 -10.51 -23.58 16.35
CA GLU A 236 -9.52 -24.59 16.00
C GLU A 236 -8.09 -24.12 16.29
N PRO A 237 -7.23 -24.96 16.91
CA PRO A 237 -5.82 -24.64 17.09
C PRO A 237 -5.08 -24.76 15.75
N SER A 238 -4.27 -23.76 15.45
CA SER A 238 -3.46 -23.70 14.23
C SER A 238 -2.02 -23.27 14.56
N GLN A 239 -1.11 -23.46 13.60
CA GLN A 239 0.32 -23.20 13.75
C GLN A 239 0.87 -22.57 12.47
N ALA A 240 1.72 -21.55 12.62
CA ALA A 240 2.48 -20.95 11.54
C ALA A 240 3.94 -20.75 11.95
N ASN A 241 4.81 -20.54 10.98
CA ASN A 241 6.22 -20.26 11.20
C ASN A 241 6.49 -18.76 11.06
N PHE A 242 7.43 -18.23 11.83
CA PHE A 242 7.90 -16.84 11.74
C PHE A 242 9.40 -16.75 12.00
N PHE A 243 10.01 -15.62 11.64
CA PHE A 243 11.29 -15.20 12.21
C PHE A 243 11.14 -13.83 12.89
N ALA A 244 11.90 -13.60 13.96
CA ALA A 244 11.93 -12.32 14.64
C ALA A 244 13.11 -11.48 14.12
N GLN A 245 12.82 -10.38 13.43
CA GLN A 245 13.83 -9.42 13.00
C GLN A 245 14.18 -8.46 14.15
N ASP A 246 15.42 -8.52 14.65
CA ASP A 246 15.94 -7.52 15.58
C ASP A 246 16.04 -6.15 14.89
N LEU A 247 15.44 -5.12 15.51
CA LEU A 247 15.52 -3.72 15.11
C LEU A 247 16.50 -2.91 15.99
N GLY A 248 17.09 -3.53 17.00
CA GLY A 248 17.91 -2.89 18.05
C GLY A 248 17.09 -2.54 19.29
N ASN A 249 17.77 -2.28 20.41
CA ASN A 249 17.18 -1.87 21.69
C ASN A 249 16.05 -2.81 22.17
N SER A 250 16.21 -4.12 21.96
CA SER A 250 15.23 -5.16 22.29
C SER A 250 13.88 -5.06 21.55
N VAL A 251 13.79 -4.25 20.49
CA VAL A 251 12.59 -4.12 19.66
C VAL A 251 12.64 -5.15 18.53
N MET A 252 11.74 -6.13 18.55
CA MET A 252 11.62 -7.16 17.52
C MET A 252 10.48 -6.87 16.54
N LEU A 253 10.62 -7.34 15.31
CA LEU A 253 9.57 -7.38 14.29
C LEU A 253 9.35 -8.83 13.82
N ASP A 254 8.24 -9.43 14.25
CA ASP A 254 7.84 -10.78 13.86
C ASP A 254 7.38 -10.82 12.40
N MET A 255 8.03 -11.62 11.58
CA MET A 255 7.75 -11.81 10.15
C MET A 255 7.26 -13.25 9.92
N VAL A 256 5.96 -13.42 9.70
CA VAL A 256 5.29 -14.71 9.46
C VAL A 256 5.57 -15.19 8.04
N ALA A 257 5.88 -16.48 7.89
CA ALA A 257 6.02 -17.15 6.61
C ALA A 257 4.64 -17.41 5.99
N ILE A 258 4.37 -16.81 4.83
CA ILE A 258 3.13 -16.99 4.07
C ILE A 258 3.44 -17.95 2.90
N PRO A 259 2.82 -19.14 2.83
CA PRO A 259 3.06 -20.08 1.75
C PRO A 259 2.52 -19.52 0.42
N GLY A 260 3.19 -19.82 -0.69
CA GLY A 260 2.70 -19.43 -2.02
C GLY A 260 1.49 -20.27 -2.44
N GLY A 261 0.60 -19.70 -3.25
CA GLY A 261 -0.63 -20.38 -3.68
C GLY A 261 -1.47 -19.58 -4.66
N LYS A 262 -2.69 -20.07 -4.89
CA LYS A 262 -3.71 -19.45 -5.77
C LYS A 262 -4.93 -19.03 -4.96
N PHE A 263 -5.56 -17.92 -5.32
CA PHE A 263 -6.84 -17.49 -4.75
C PHE A 263 -7.64 -16.61 -5.72
N MET A 264 -8.91 -16.39 -5.40
CA MET A 264 -9.75 -15.41 -6.08
C MET A 264 -9.68 -14.07 -5.35
N ILE A 265 -9.09 -13.05 -5.99
CA ILE A 265 -9.05 -11.68 -5.46
C ILE A 265 -10.39 -10.97 -5.70
N GLY A 266 -10.79 -10.06 -4.80
CA GLY A 266 -12.04 -9.30 -4.89
C GLY A 266 -13.26 -9.99 -4.26
N SER A 267 -14.45 -9.46 -4.54
CA SER A 267 -15.76 -9.88 -4.01
C SER A 267 -16.64 -10.53 -5.10
N PRO A 268 -17.40 -11.61 -4.83
CA PRO A 268 -18.41 -12.12 -5.76
C PRO A 268 -19.55 -11.10 -5.92
N ASP A 269 -20.26 -11.13 -7.05
CA ASP A 269 -21.29 -10.12 -7.35
C ASP A 269 -22.45 -10.06 -6.31
N SER A 270 -22.65 -11.13 -5.53
CA SER A 270 -23.64 -11.26 -4.46
C SER A 270 -23.15 -10.84 -3.06
N GLU A 271 -21.87 -10.47 -2.88
CA GLU A 271 -21.33 -10.10 -1.57
C GLU A 271 -21.98 -8.81 -1.05
N LYS A 272 -22.55 -8.86 0.16
CA LYS A 272 -23.31 -7.72 0.70
C LYS A 272 -22.38 -6.57 1.08
N GLY A 273 -22.59 -5.42 0.45
CA GLY A 273 -21.83 -4.20 0.74
C GLY A 273 -20.48 -4.09 0.02
N ARG A 274 -20.20 -4.98 -0.95
CA ARG A 274 -19.12 -4.79 -1.92
C ARG A 274 -19.23 -3.42 -2.62
N GLU A 275 -18.09 -2.85 -2.97
CA GLU A 275 -17.98 -1.72 -3.88
C GLU A 275 -17.77 -2.15 -5.33
N ASN A 276 -17.92 -1.21 -6.26
CA ASN A 276 -17.82 -1.46 -7.71
C ASN A 276 -16.39 -1.78 -8.19
N ASP A 277 -15.37 -1.41 -7.42
CA ASP A 277 -13.95 -1.69 -7.67
C ASP A 277 -13.44 -2.98 -7.01
N GLU A 278 -14.27 -3.68 -6.21
CA GLU A 278 -13.96 -5.01 -5.67
C GLU A 278 -14.24 -6.15 -6.68
N GLY A 279 -14.57 -5.84 -7.94
CA GLY A 279 -14.91 -6.84 -8.96
C GLY A 279 -14.48 -6.48 -10.39
N LYS A 280 -14.52 -7.44 -11.33
CA LYS A 280 -14.88 -8.85 -11.15
C LYS A 280 -13.73 -9.66 -10.54
N GLN A 281 -14.07 -10.72 -9.81
CA GLN A 281 -13.06 -11.62 -9.25
C GLN A 281 -12.21 -12.26 -10.34
N ARG A 282 -10.93 -12.47 -10.05
CA ARG A 282 -9.95 -13.14 -10.91
C ARG A 282 -9.06 -14.05 -10.08
N GLU A 283 -8.60 -15.15 -10.67
CA GLU A 283 -7.56 -15.96 -10.05
C GLU A 283 -6.24 -15.19 -10.05
N VAL A 284 -5.54 -15.18 -8.92
CA VAL A 284 -4.17 -14.66 -8.79
C VAL A 284 -3.31 -15.73 -8.15
N THR A 285 -2.10 -15.92 -8.68
CA THR A 285 -1.05 -16.74 -8.06
C THR A 285 -0.11 -15.82 -7.30
N VAL A 286 0.14 -16.12 -6.02
CA VAL A 286 1.02 -15.36 -5.13
C VAL A 286 2.22 -16.26 -4.77
N PRO A 287 3.48 -15.82 -4.98
CA PRO A 287 4.66 -16.58 -4.57
C PRO A 287 4.76 -16.64 -3.02
N PRO A 288 5.56 -17.56 -2.44
CA PRO A 288 5.81 -17.53 -0.99
C PRO A 288 6.53 -16.24 -0.58
N PHE A 289 6.16 -15.69 0.57
CA PHE A 289 6.71 -14.42 1.07
C PHE A 289 6.64 -14.34 2.60
N PHE A 290 7.17 -13.26 3.17
CA PHE A 290 7.06 -12.97 4.60
C PHE A 290 6.27 -11.68 4.85
N MET A 291 5.39 -11.70 5.85
CA MET A 291 4.55 -10.56 6.22
C MET A 291 4.64 -10.27 7.72
N GLY A 292 4.60 -8.99 8.11
CA GLY A 292 4.61 -8.61 9.52
C GLY A 292 3.40 -9.18 10.25
N LYS A 293 3.63 -9.86 11.39
CA LYS A 293 2.59 -10.50 12.21
C LYS A 293 1.52 -9.51 12.70
N TYR A 294 1.90 -8.25 12.86
CA TYR A 294 1.05 -7.13 13.24
C TYR A 294 1.36 -5.92 12.35
N SER A 295 0.50 -4.91 12.36
CA SER A 295 0.86 -3.57 11.88
C SER A 295 2.09 -3.05 12.64
N VAL A 296 3.00 -2.36 11.95
CA VAL A 296 4.23 -1.80 12.54
C VAL A 296 3.89 -0.94 13.77
N THR A 297 4.50 -1.25 14.91
CA THR A 297 4.22 -0.56 16.18
C THR A 297 4.97 0.77 16.30
N GLN A 298 4.56 1.62 17.25
CA GLN A 298 5.24 2.90 17.52
C GLN A 298 6.68 2.70 18.00
N ALA A 299 6.98 1.61 18.73
CA ALA A 299 8.35 1.23 19.08
C ALA A 299 9.18 0.81 17.85
N GLN A 300 8.63 -0.06 17.00
CA GLN A 300 9.29 -0.52 15.77
C GLN A 300 9.55 0.66 14.81
N TRP A 301 8.59 1.58 14.68
CA TRP A 301 8.75 2.82 13.93
C TRP A 301 9.88 3.69 14.46
N LYS A 302 9.92 3.96 15.78
CA LYS A 302 10.98 4.74 16.42
C LYS A 302 12.36 4.13 16.19
N ALA A 303 12.49 2.81 16.33
CA ALA A 303 13.74 2.08 16.11
C ALA A 303 14.26 2.24 14.67
N VAL A 304 13.39 2.16 13.66
CA VAL A 304 13.78 2.30 12.24
C VAL A 304 13.94 3.77 11.81
N ALA A 305 13.14 4.69 12.36
CA ALA A 305 13.27 6.14 12.11
C ALA A 305 14.55 6.74 12.69
N ALA A 306 15.15 6.10 13.70
CA ALA A 306 16.48 6.45 14.23
C ALA A 306 17.66 5.93 13.38
N LEU A 307 17.42 5.03 12.40
CA LEU A 307 18.46 4.52 11.51
C LEU A 307 18.87 5.58 10.47
N PRO A 308 20.10 5.52 9.92
CA PRO A 308 20.56 6.43 8.87
C PRO A 308 19.58 6.51 7.70
N LYS A 309 19.23 7.75 7.31
CA LYS A 309 18.38 8.09 6.17
C LYS A 309 18.86 7.41 4.88
N VAL A 310 17.90 7.00 4.05
CA VAL A 310 18.15 6.54 2.67
C VAL A 310 17.73 7.63 1.70
N ASN A 311 16.46 8.06 1.71
CA ASN A 311 15.91 9.02 0.75
C ASN A 311 15.30 10.25 1.44
N ARG A 312 14.49 10.04 2.48
CA ARG A 312 13.78 11.12 3.21
C ARG A 312 13.90 11.00 4.72
N ASP A 313 13.65 12.11 5.41
CA ASP A 313 13.60 12.16 6.86
C ASP A 313 12.29 11.53 7.36
N LEU A 314 12.34 10.92 8.55
CA LEU A 314 11.18 10.30 9.19
C LEU A 314 10.94 10.97 10.53
N LYS A 315 9.70 11.43 10.78
CA LYS A 315 9.31 11.86 12.12
C LYS A 315 9.29 10.64 13.04
N SER A 316 10.05 10.68 14.13
CA SER A 316 10.19 9.57 15.09
C SER A 316 8.87 9.24 15.82
N ASP A 317 8.03 10.24 16.07
CA ASP A 317 6.73 10.07 16.73
C ASP A 317 5.60 10.76 15.94
N PRO A 318 5.10 10.16 14.85
CA PRO A 318 4.09 10.77 13.97
C PRO A 318 2.67 10.69 14.54
N SER A 319 2.37 9.59 15.25
CA SER A 319 1.05 9.19 15.71
C SER A 319 0.35 10.23 16.59
N LEU A 320 -0.98 10.24 16.54
CA LEU A 320 -1.86 10.91 17.50
C LEU A 320 -2.06 10.09 18.78
N PHE A 321 -2.39 8.80 18.65
CA PHE A 321 -2.51 7.86 19.75
C PHE A 321 -1.12 7.48 20.28
N LYS A 322 -0.99 7.20 21.59
CA LYS A 322 0.30 7.00 22.26
C LYS A 322 0.38 5.69 23.01
N GLY A 323 1.24 4.79 22.55
CA GLY A 323 1.53 3.52 23.20
C GLY A 323 2.50 2.71 22.35
N GLU A 324 3.56 2.19 22.96
CA GLU A 324 4.70 1.59 22.24
C GLU A 324 4.32 0.37 21.39
N ASN A 325 3.34 -0.40 21.88
CA ASN A 325 2.77 -1.58 21.20
C ASN A 325 1.53 -1.26 20.34
N MET A 326 1.04 -0.02 20.31
CA MET A 326 0.02 0.38 19.35
C MET A 326 0.66 0.56 17.96
N PRO A 327 -0.11 0.39 16.86
CA PRO A 327 0.38 0.69 15.53
C PRO A 327 0.83 2.15 15.37
N VAL A 328 1.76 2.39 14.45
CA VAL A 328 2.11 3.73 14.00
C VAL A 328 1.06 4.23 13.00
N GLU A 329 0.52 5.43 13.24
CA GLU A 329 -0.41 6.10 12.33
C GLU A 329 0.06 7.53 12.02
N ARG A 330 -0.66 8.21 11.12
CA ARG A 330 -0.29 9.52 10.53
C ARG A 330 1.09 9.54 9.84
N VAL A 331 1.47 8.41 9.27
CA VAL A 331 2.57 8.27 8.29
C VAL A 331 2.01 8.29 6.87
N SER A 332 2.75 8.85 5.91
CA SER A 332 2.41 8.75 4.49
C SER A 332 2.95 7.46 3.87
N TRP A 333 2.46 7.11 2.68
CA TRP A 333 3.02 6.00 1.88
C TRP A 333 4.52 6.17 1.64
N TYR A 334 4.97 7.41 1.40
CA TYR A 334 6.38 7.75 1.19
C TYR A 334 7.24 7.49 2.44
N ASP A 335 6.69 7.71 3.63
CA ASP A 335 7.37 7.45 4.90
C ASP A 335 7.46 5.95 5.16
N ALA A 336 6.40 5.19 4.86
CA ALA A 336 6.40 3.73 4.98
C ALA A 336 7.40 3.06 4.02
N VAL A 337 7.54 3.59 2.79
CA VAL A 337 8.58 3.13 1.84
C VAL A 337 10.00 3.45 2.34
N GLU A 338 10.21 4.61 2.97
CA GLU A 338 11.50 4.96 3.58
C GLU A 338 11.81 4.08 4.80
N PHE A 339 10.82 3.75 5.64
CA PHE A 339 10.96 2.76 6.71
C PHE A 339 11.43 1.41 6.14
N CYS A 340 10.79 0.91 5.07
CA CYS A 340 11.21 -0.31 4.39
C CYS A 340 12.64 -0.21 3.82
N ALA A 341 13.02 0.93 3.23
CA ALA A 341 14.36 1.16 2.69
C ALA A 341 15.44 1.16 3.79
N ARG A 342 15.21 1.87 4.90
CA ARG A 342 16.12 1.90 6.07
C ARG A 342 16.28 0.51 6.70
N LEU A 343 15.18 -0.21 6.88
CA LEU A 343 15.19 -1.57 7.41
C LEU A 343 15.95 -2.53 6.48
N SER A 344 15.74 -2.42 5.16
CA SER A 344 16.49 -3.21 4.18
C SER A 344 17.99 -2.94 4.25
N LYS A 345 18.38 -1.66 4.28
CA LYS A 345 19.78 -1.23 4.38
C LYS A 345 20.46 -1.68 5.68
N LYS A 346 19.73 -1.75 6.81
CA LYS A 346 20.25 -2.28 8.08
C LYS A 346 20.46 -3.80 8.06
N THR A 347 19.56 -4.54 7.41
CA THR A 347 19.46 -6.00 7.57
C THR A 347 20.10 -6.81 6.43
N GLY A 348 20.32 -6.19 5.27
CA GLY A 348 20.73 -6.89 4.05
C GLY A 348 19.63 -7.76 3.44
N ARG A 349 18.36 -7.51 3.79
CA ARG A 349 17.18 -8.24 3.29
C ARG A 349 16.21 -7.26 2.63
N THR A 350 15.44 -7.72 1.64
CA THR A 350 14.45 -6.87 0.95
C THR A 350 13.16 -6.73 1.76
N TYR A 351 12.99 -5.60 2.45
CA TYR A 351 11.72 -5.19 3.04
C TYR A 351 10.99 -4.21 2.12
N ARG A 352 9.67 -4.37 2.00
CA ARG A 352 8.79 -3.53 1.20
C ARG A 352 7.36 -3.56 1.75
N LEU A 353 6.51 -2.68 1.22
CA LEU A 353 5.07 -2.83 1.36
C LEU A 353 4.57 -4.07 0.58
N PRO A 354 3.53 -4.76 1.07
CA PRO A 354 2.86 -5.79 0.29
C PRO A 354 2.11 -5.16 -0.89
N SER A 355 1.93 -5.93 -1.95
CA SER A 355 0.92 -5.65 -2.96
C SER A 355 -0.49 -5.92 -2.41
N GLU A 356 -1.50 -5.34 -3.06
CA GLU A 356 -2.91 -5.61 -2.77
C GLU A 356 -3.24 -7.11 -2.81
N ALA A 357 -2.68 -7.85 -3.78
CA ALA A 357 -2.88 -9.29 -3.91
C ALA A 357 -2.26 -10.09 -2.76
N GLU A 358 -1.04 -9.74 -2.33
CA GLU A 358 -0.40 -10.38 -1.16
C GLU A 358 -1.17 -10.06 0.13
N TRP A 359 -1.68 -8.83 0.26
CA TRP A 359 -2.46 -8.41 1.43
C TRP A 359 -3.82 -9.11 1.48
N GLU A 360 -4.59 -9.16 0.40
CA GLU A 360 -5.87 -9.88 0.39
C GLU A 360 -5.66 -11.40 0.56
N TYR A 361 -4.65 -11.98 -0.08
CA TYR A 361 -4.31 -13.40 0.07
C TYR A 361 -4.03 -13.77 1.54
N ALA A 362 -3.19 -12.98 2.21
CA ALA A 362 -2.85 -13.20 3.61
C ALA A 362 -4.02 -12.89 4.56
N CYS A 363 -4.85 -11.86 4.28
CA CYS A 363 -6.01 -11.54 5.11
C CYS A 363 -7.19 -12.51 4.93
N ARG A 364 -7.27 -13.22 3.80
CA ARG A 364 -8.29 -14.25 3.57
C ARG A 364 -8.00 -15.56 4.30
N ALA A 365 -6.75 -15.90 4.58
CA ALA A 365 -6.35 -17.27 4.97
C ALA A 365 -6.80 -18.36 3.98
N GLY A 366 -7.11 -18.01 2.72
CA GLY A 366 -7.77 -18.89 1.78
C GLY A 366 -9.29 -19.09 1.97
N THR A 367 -9.95 -18.38 2.90
CA THR A 367 -11.42 -18.33 2.96
C THR A 367 -11.98 -17.49 1.81
N THR A 368 -13.16 -17.88 1.33
CA THR A 368 -13.92 -17.17 0.29
C THR A 368 -14.97 -16.20 0.85
N THR A 369 -15.16 -16.19 2.17
CA THR A 369 -16.10 -15.34 2.90
C THR A 369 -15.70 -13.85 2.88
N PRO A 370 -16.60 -12.92 3.28
CA PRO A 370 -16.30 -11.49 3.35
C PRO A 370 -15.26 -11.13 4.44
N PHE A 371 -15.22 -11.91 5.52
CA PHE A 371 -14.25 -11.81 6.61
C PHE A 371 -13.58 -13.17 6.84
N HIS A 372 -12.35 -13.18 7.37
CA HIS A 372 -11.66 -14.42 7.75
C HIS A 372 -12.50 -15.27 8.73
N PHE A 373 -13.16 -14.62 9.68
CA PHE A 373 -13.99 -15.25 10.71
C PHE A 373 -15.34 -15.80 10.20
N GLY A 374 -15.73 -15.54 8.94
CA GLY A 374 -16.99 -16.02 8.36
C GLY A 374 -17.80 -14.94 7.65
N GLU A 375 -19.13 -15.09 7.66
CA GLU A 375 -20.07 -14.16 7.01
C GLU A 375 -20.19 -12.80 7.72
N THR A 376 -19.77 -12.72 8.99
CA THR A 376 -19.79 -11.50 9.79
C THR A 376 -18.57 -11.41 10.71
N ILE A 377 -18.51 -10.35 11.51
CA ILE A 377 -17.48 -10.10 12.51
C ILE A 377 -18.11 -9.46 13.75
N THR A 378 -17.42 -9.50 14.89
CA THR A 378 -17.90 -8.90 16.15
C THR A 378 -16.85 -8.01 16.77
N CYS A 379 -17.26 -7.11 17.69
CA CYS A 379 -16.33 -6.26 18.44
C CYS A 379 -15.39 -7.03 19.40
N GLN A 380 -15.53 -8.35 19.52
CA GLN A 380 -14.57 -9.24 20.19
C GLN A 380 -13.49 -9.76 19.22
N LEU A 381 -13.80 -9.79 17.91
CA LEU A 381 -12.95 -10.29 16.82
C LEU A 381 -12.31 -9.16 15.98
N ALA A 382 -12.75 -7.91 16.12
CA ALA A 382 -12.10 -6.73 15.55
C ALA A 382 -12.46 -5.43 16.27
N ASN A 383 -11.55 -4.45 16.22
CA ASN A 383 -11.78 -3.09 16.72
C ASN A 383 -12.40 -2.22 15.61
N TYR A 384 -13.73 -2.13 15.60
CA TYR A 384 -14.52 -1.26 14.72
C TYR A 384 -15.69 -0.62 15.49
N LYS A 385 -16.50 0.21 14.82
CA LYS A 385 -17.64 0.95 15.38
C LYS A 385 -18.90 0.74 14.54
#